data_AF-A0A940KKI3-F1
#
_entry.id   AF-A0A940KKI3-F1
#
_cell.length_a   1.000
_cell.length_b   1.000
_cell.length_c   1.000
_cell.angle_alpha   90.00
_cell.angle_beta   90.00
_cell.angle_gamma   90.00
#
_symmetry.space_group_name_H-M   'P 1'
#
loop_
_entity.id
_entity.type
_entity.pdbx_description
1 polymer ?
#
loop_
_entity_poly.entity_id
_entity_poly.type
_entity_poly.pdbx_seq_one_letter_code
_entity_poly.pdbx_strand_id
1 'polypeptide(L)'
;VETVLEVELRFSSKPGNHTPDTVLASQRLPIHPGRNCLQLQFDVELEEAGYAFLVFQKNPEVQLQYTHKRVTGILSVFNTVNKAVSNYGKQTPPEDIGMDAFEFWCPQRRPEGHNIAFKYPAGLDQFRAVNIRNGIDRPTYQPNAWVADWTDPNPQLTISWEKQQSIHRIDLFFDADYDHPMESVLMHHPETTMPFCVRNYRILNEAGKIIATKKDNYQTCNSLQFDEPLLTSKLIIELEHPSAEVPAALFAVRCY
;
A
#
# COMPACT_ATOMS: atom_id res chain seq x y z
N VAL A 1 16.14 20.02 -23.52
CA VAL A 1 17.56 20.46 -23.43
C VAL A 1 18.33 19.45 -22.55
N GLU A 2 19.67 19.44 -22.51
CA GLU A 2 20.37 18.70 -21.44
C GLU A 2 20.05 19.35 -20.09
N THR A 3 19.77 18.54 -19.07
CA THR A 3 19.37 19.03 -17.76
C THR A 3 19.86 18.09 -16.66
N VAL A 4 19.59 18.43 -15.41
CA VAL A 4 19.92 17.59 -14.24
C VAL A 4 18.64 17.31 -13.47
N LEU A 5 18.40 16.04 -13.15
CA LEU A 5 17.35 15.62 -12.24
C LEU A 5 17.96 15.42 -10.85
N GLU A 6 17.41 16.13 -9.87
CA GLU A 6 17.74 15.92 -8.47
C GLU A 6 16.72 14.97 -7.84
N VAL A 7 17.22 13.95 -7.16
CA VAL A 7 16.42 12.95 -6.48
C VAL A 7 16.92 12.80 -5.04
N GLU A 8 16.00 12.83 -4.10
CA GLU A 8 16.29 12.74 -2.67
C GLU A 8 15.64 11.49 -2.08
N LEU A 9 16.35 10.81 -1.19
CA LEU A 9 15.78 9.85 -0.26
C LEU A 9 15.38 10.62 0.99
N ARG A 10 14.08 10.64 1.29
CA ARG A 10 13.54 11.34 2.45
C ARG A 10 12.81 10.40 3.40
N PHE A 11 12.71 10.83 4.65
CA PHE A 11 12.01 10.15 5.73
C PHE A 11 11.28 11.17 6.62
N SER A 12 10.43 10.67 7.51
CA SER A 12 9.74 11.51 8.49
C SER A 12 10.61 11.73 9.72
N SER A 13 10.71 12.98 10.16
CA SER A 13 11.41 13.38 11.39
C SER A 13 10.77 12.80 12.66
N LYS A 14 9.48 12.47 12.59
CA LYS A 14 8.71 11.88 13.70
C LYS A 14 8.30 10.45 13.36
N PRO A 15 8.58 9.47 14.23
CA PRO A 15 8.15 8.08 14.04
C PRO A 15 6.62 7.98 13.89
N GLY A 16 6.16 7.16 12.96
CA GLY A 16 4.74 6.96 12.67
C GLY A 16 4.06 8.06 11.84
N ASN A 17 4.74 9.17 11.56
CA ASN A 17 4.26 10.17 10.61
C ASN A 17 4.62 9.80 9.16
N HIS A 18 3.94 10.43 8.20
CA HIS A 18 4.05 10.15 6.76
C HIS A 18 4.42 11.39 5.93
N THR A 19 5.14 12.34 6.53
CA THR A 19 5.61 13.55 5.84
C THR A 19 7.11 13.43 5.56
N PRO A 20 7.58 13.55 4.31
CA PRO A 20 9.00 13.47 3.96
C PRO A 20 9.74 14.79 4.23
N ASP A 21 9.89 15.15 5.50
CA ASP A 21 10.47 16.42 5.95
C ASP A 21 11.98 16.36 6.24
N THR A 22 12.57 15.16 6.27
CA THR A 22 13.99 14.94 6.52
C THR A 22 14.67 14.33 5.29
N VAL A 23 15.72 14.99 4.78
CA VAL A 23 16.54 14.46 3.68
C VAL A 23 17.64 13.57 4.26
N LEU A 24 17.64 12.29 3.88
CA LEU A 24 18.66 11.32 4.29
C LEU A 24 19.84 11.32 3.31
N ALA A 25 19.58 11.43 2.02
CA ALA A 25 20.59 11.50 0.97
C ALA A 25 20.03 12.10 -0.32
N SER A 26 20.91 12.64 -1.18
CA SER A 26 20.53 13.27 -2.45
C SER A 26 21.45 12.83 -3.59
N GLN A 27 20.91 12.74 -4.80
CA GLN A 27 21.64 12.44 -6.03
C GLN A 27 21.27 13.44 -7.13
N ARG A 28 22.26 13.81 -7.94
CA ARG A 28 22.09 14.67 -9.12
C ARG A 28 22.49 13.87 -10.36
N LEU A 29 21.52 13.65 -11.24
CA LEU A 29 21.66 12.78 -12.39
C LEU A 29 21.56 13.61 -13.68
N PRO A 30 22.56 13.56 -14.57
CA PRO A 30 22.45 14.21 -15.87
C PRO A 30 21.37 13.53 -16.72
N ILE A 31 20.57 14.33 -17.40
CA ILE A 31 19.47 13.90 -18.28
C ILE A 31 19.72 14.47 -19.68
N HIS A 32 19.74 13.58 -20.67
CA HIS A 32 19.79 13.97 -22.07
C HIS A 32 18.36 14.01 -22.66
N PRO A 33 18.13 14.74 -23.78
CA PRO A 33 16.85 14.68 -24.48
C PRO A 33 16.45 13.24 -24.85
N GLY A 34 15.17 12.92 -24.68
CA GLY A 34 14.60 11.60 -24.97
C GLY A 34 14.50 10.69 -23.74
N ARG A 35 14.53 9.37 -23.97
CA ARG A 35 14.36 8.36 -22.92
C ARG A 35 15.67 8.14 -22.17
N ASN A 36 15.62 8.26 -20.85
CA ASN A 36 16.73 7.98 -19.94
C ASN A 36 16.37 6.77 -19.06
N CYS A 37 17.36 5.93 -18.74
CA CYS A 37 17.23 4.87 -17.74
C CYS A 37 18.21 5.16 -16.62
N LEU A 38 17.68 5.57 -15.48
CA LEU A 38 18.47 6.01 -14.33
C LEU A 38 18.52 4.92 -13.28
N GLN A 39 19.67 4.79 -12.62
CA GLN A 39 19.84 3.95 -11.45
C GLN A 39 20.07 4.86 -10.25
N LEU A 40 19.27 4.63 -9.19
CA LEU A 40 19.42 5.30 -7.91
C LEU A 40 20.05 4.32 -6.93
N GLN A 41 21.07 4.77 -6.20
CA GLN A 41 21.72 3.98 -5.16
C GLN A 41 22.07 4.86 -3.96
N PHE A 42 21.41 4.64 -2.84
CA PHE A 42 21.64 5.36 -1.60
C PHE A 42 22.34 4.44 -0.61
N ASP A 43 23.38 4.94 0.06
CA ASP A 43 24.08 4.26 1.13
C ASP A 43 23.52 4.77 2.47
N VAL A 44 22.31 4.33 2.80
CA VAL A 44 21.54 4.77 3.96
C VAL A 44 20.91 3.55 4.63
N GLU A 45 21.11 3.44 5.94
CA GLU A 45 20.42 2.49 6.80
C GLU A 45 19.35 3.24 7.60
N LEU A 46 18.13 2.70 7.64
CA LEU A 46 17.04 3.28 8.41
C LEU A 46 17.08 2.70 9.83
N GLU A 47 17.21 3.56 10.83
CA GLU A 47 17.24 3.16 12.25
C GLU A 47 15.89 2.62 12.75
N GLU A 48 14.80 3.06 12.12
CA GLU A 48 13.43 2.68 12.47
C GLU A 48 12.62 2.27 11.24
N ALA A 49 11.61 1.42 11.45
CA ALA A 49 10.67 1.06 10.41
C ALA A 49 9.77 2.26 10.05
N GLY A 50 9.62 2.52 8.75
CA GLY A 50 8.77 3.60 8.25
C GLY A 50 8.71 3.62 6.73
N TYR A 51 7.93 4.56 6.20
CA TYR A 51 7.90 4.83 4.77
C TYR A 51 9.05 5.75 4.39
N ALA A 52 9.95 5.23 3.56
CA ALA A 52 10.93 6.05 2.86
C ALA A 52 10.33 6.60 1.56
N PHE A 53 10.72 7.82 1.20
CA PHE A 53 10.21 8.53 0.05
C PHE A 53 11.33 8.78 -0.94
N LEU A 54 11.12 8.40 -2.20
CA LEU A 54 11.95 8.85 -3.32
C LEU A 54 11.33 10.13 -3.88
N VAL A 55 11.93 11.28 -3.58
CA VAL A 55 11.43 12.59 -3.97
C VAL A 55 12.18 13.09 -5.19
N PHE A 56 11.47 13.20 -6.30
CA PHE A 56 11.98 13.76 -7.56
C PHE A 56 11.72 15.26 -7.57
N GLN A 57 12.78 16.07 -7.58
CA GLN A 57 12.66 17.51 -7.57
C GLN A 57 12.09 18.04 -8.89
N LYS A 58 11.31 19.12 -8.80
CA LYS A 58 10.63 19.71 -9.96
C LYS A 58 11.66 20.15 -11.01
N ASN A 59 11.53 19.57 -12.21
CA ASN A 59 12.28 19.99 -13.39
C ASN A 59 11.32 20.09 -14.60
N PRO A 60 11.07 21.30 -15.15
CA PRO A 60 10.13 21.49 -16.26
C PRO A 60 10.49 20.74 -17.56
N GLU A 61 11.76 20.32 -17.71
CA GLU A 61 12.26 19.61 -18.88
C GLU A 61 12.15 18.07 -18.74
N VAL A 62 11.69 17.57 -17.59
CA VAL A 62 11.65 16.14 -17.27
C VAL A 62 10.22 15.67 -17.05
N GLN A 63 9.89 14.53 -17.64
CA GLN A 63 8.66 13.78 -17.37
C GLN A 63 9.03 12.41 -16.81
N LEU A 64 8.28 11.97 -15.80
CA LEU A 64 8.42 10.63 -15.22
C LEU A 64 7.47 9.66 -15.92
N GLN A 65 7.89 8.40 -16.01
CA GLN A 65 7.03 7.31 -16.45
C GLN A 65 6.20 6.81 -15.28
N TYR A 66 4.95 6.45 -15.55
CA TYR A 66 4.00 5.94 -14.57
C TYR A 66 3.61 4.50 -14.90
N THR A 67 3.06 3.81 -13.90
CA THR A 67 2.55 2.45 -14.04
C THR A 67 1.09 2.37 -13.62
N HIS A 68 0.33 1.52 -14.33
CA HIS A 68 -1.03 1.16 -13.94
C HIS A 68 -1.05 0.15 -12.78
N LYS A 69 0.07 -0.55 -12.54
CA LYS A 69 0.21 -1.47 -11.41
C LYS A 69 0.06 -0.75 -10.08
N ARG A 70 -0.79 -1.27 -9.21
CA ARG A 70 -0.95 -0.80 -7.83
C ARG A 70 -0.64 -1.92 -6.85
N VAL A 71 -0.05 -1.56 -5.72
CA VAL A 71 0.22 -2.46 -4.59
C VAL A 71 -0.26 -1.76 -3.34
N THR A 72 -0.92 -2.49 -2.43
CA THR A 72 -1.32 -1.96 -1.13
C THR A 72 -0.13 -1.36 -0.39
N GLY A 73 -0.33 -0.21 0.26
CA GLY A 73 0.73 0.49 0.99
C GLY A 73 1.84 1.10 0.12
N ILE A 74 1.69 1.19 -1.21
CA ILE A 74 2.63 1.92 -2.08
C ILE A 74 1.87 2.98 -2.88
N LEU A 75 2.25 4.24 -2.67
CA LEU A 75 1.56 5.38 -3.26
C LEU A 75 2.53 6.49 -3.65
N SER A 76 2.30 7.11 -4.81
CA SER A 76 2.96 8.35 -5.20
C SER A 76 2.20 9.55 -4.66
N VAL A 77 2.94 10.46 -4.01
CA VAL A 77 2.44 11.71 -3.45
C VAL A 77 3.17 12.89 -4.07
N PHE A 78 2.47 14.03 -4.13
CA PHE A 78 2.95 15.20 -4.84
C PHE A 78 2.83 16.43 -3.96
N ASN A 79 3.89 17.23 -3.91
CA ASN A 79 3.85 18.57 -3.36
C ASN A 79 3.25 19.53 -4.38
N THR A 80 1.92 19.55 -4.45
CA THR A 80 1.20 20.45 -5.37
C THR A 80 0.81 21.74 -4.67
N VAL A 81 0.91 22.85 -5.40
CA VAL A 81 0.35 24.13 -4.98
C VAL A 81 -1.12 24.16 -5.38
N ASN A 82 -2.02 24.27 -4.41
CA ASN A 82 -3.43 24.51 -4.65
C ASN A 82 -3.88 25.74 -3.86
N LYS A 83 -4.02 26.88 -4.55
CA LYS A 83 -4.39 28.17 -3.93
C LYS A 83 -5.69 28.18 -3.11
N ALA A 84 -6.55 27.17 -3.24
CA ALA A 84 -7.81 27.09 -2.48
C ALA A 84 -7.69 26.34 -1.14
N VAL A 85 -6.65 25.51 -0.95
CA VAL A 85 -6.51 24.62 0.24
C VAL A 85 -5.07 24.48 0.75
N SER A 86 -4.06 24.61 -0.12
CA SER A 86 -2.63 24.58 0.20
C SER A 86 -1.93 25.66 -0.65
N ASN A 87 -1.95 26.89 -0.13
CA ASN A 87 -1.57 28.09 -0.89
C ASN A 87 -0.18 27.99 -1.55
N TYR A 88 0.75 27.25 -0.93
CA TYR A 88 2.13 27.11 -1.38
C TYR A 88 2.70 25.69 -1.21
N GLY A 89 1.87 24.65 -1.07
CA GLY A 89 2.37 23.28 -0.84
C GLY A 89 2.89 23.06 0.60
N LYS A 90 2.73 24.04 1.49
CA LYS A 90 3.20 24.00 2.88
C LYS A 90 2.26 24.79 3.78
N GLN A 91 2.06 24.30 4.99
CA GLN A 91 1.43 25.04 6.09
C GLN A 91 2.52 25.63 6.99
N THR A 92 2.41 26.93 7.27
CA THR A 92 3.24 27.63 8.25
C THR A 92 2.30 28.32 9.23
N PRO A 93 1.93 27.67 10.35
CA PRO A 93 1.06 28.28 11.35
C PRO A 93 1.74 29.47 12.05
N PRO A 94 0.98 30.41 12.62
CA PRO A 94 1.51 31.39 13.56
C PRO A 94 2.23 30.74 14.74
N GLU A 95 3.15 31.48 15.36
CA GLU A 95 3.84 31.03 16.58
C GLU A 95 2.83 30.80 17.73
N ASP A 96 3.18 29.89 18.64
CA ASP A 96 2.46 29.61 19.90
C ASP A 96 1.00 29.10 19.79
N ILE A 97 0.58 28.56 18.64
CA ILE A 97 -0.74 27.91 18.50
C ILE A 97 -0.72 26.38 18.66
N GLY A 98 0.44 25.79 18.96
CA GLY A 98 0.60 24.34 19.14
C GLY A 98 0.48 23.52 17.86
N MET A 99 0.70 24.13 16.68
CA MET A 99 0.76 23.45 15.39
C MET A 99 2.16 23.58 14.78
N ASP A 100 2.69 22.48 14.26
CA ASP A 100 3.96 22.47 13.53
C ASP A 100 3.78 22.95 12.09
N ALA A 101 4.85 23.50 11.50
CA ALA A 101 4.92 23.75 10.07
C ALA A 101 5.25 22.44 9.32
N PHE A 102 4.51 22.12 8.26
CA PHE A 102 4.76 20.92 7.46
C PHE A 102 4.33 21.09 6.00
N GLU A 103 4.96 20.31 5.12
CA GLU A 103 4.63 20.25 3.70
C GLU A 103 3.44 19.34 3.43
N PHE A 104 2.58 19.73 2.47
CA PHE A 104 1.51 18.87 1.98
C PHE A 104 2.04 17.98 0.86
N TRP A 105 1.95 16.67 1.07
CA TRP A 105 2.27 15.65 0.09
C TRP A 105 1.04 14.78 -0.11
N CYS A 106 0.27 15.07 -1.17
CA CYS A 106 -1.02 14.43 -1.40
C CYS A 106 -0.97 13.54 -2.63
N PRO A 107 -1.68 12.40 -2.64
CA PRO A 107 -1.85 11.63 -3.85
C PRO A 107 -2.68 12.41 -4.88
N GLN A 108 -2.47 12.11 -6.15
CA GLN A 108 -3.39 12.54 -7.21
C GLN A 108 -4.65 11.67 -7.19
N ARG A 109 -5.77 12.27 -7.59
CA ARG A 109 -7.05 11.57 -7.68
C ARG A 109 -7.02 10.56 -8.83
N ARG A 110 -7.71 9.43 -8.65
CA ARG A 110 -7.87 8.41 -9.69
C ARG A 110 -8.84 8.93 -10.78
N PRO A 111 -8.67 8.57 -12.08
CA PRO A 111 -7.78 7.52 -12.58
C PRO A 111 -6.31 7.94 -12.71
N GLU A 112 -6.02 9.23 -12.83
CA GLU A 112 -4.67 9.77 -13.13
C GLU A 112 -3.65 9.59 -11.99
N GLY A 113 -4.11 9.31 -10.76
CA GLY A 113 -3.29 9.00 -9.59
C GLY A 113 -2.53 7.68 -9.70
N HIS A 114 -1.56 7.62 -10.61
CA HIS A 114 -0.68 6.49 -10.88
C HIS A 114 0.58 6.53 -10.03
N ASN A 115 1.20 5.36 -9.85
CA ASN A 115 2.50 5.26 -9.22
C ASN A 115 3.62 5.53 -10.23
N ILE A 116 4.72 6.15 -9.78
CA ILE A 116 5.93 6.30 -10.59
C ILE A 116 6.47 4.90 -10.92
N ALA A 117 6.80 4.66 -12.19
CA ALA A 117 7.33 3.39 -12.64
C ALA A 117 8.82 3.28 -12.27
N PHE A 118 9.15 2.31 -11.43
CA PHE A 118 10.53 1.94 -11.12
C PHE A 118 10.68 0.43 -10.98
N LYS A 119 11.93 -0.03 -10.95
CA LYS A 119 12.28 -1.42 -10.66
C LYS A 119 13.16 -1.45 -9.41
N TYR A 120 12.89 -2.38 -8.52
CA TYR A 120 13.73 -2.67 -7.37
C TYR A 120 14.09 -4.16 -7.40
N PRO A 121 15.25 -4.54 -7.97
CA PRO A 121 15.58 -5.94 -8.25
C PRO A 121 15.59 -6.85 -7.02
N ALA A 122 15.88 -6.32 -5.84
CA ALA A 122 15.87 -7.08 -4.59
C ALA A 122 14.44 -7.44 -4.12
N GLY A 123 13.41 -6.80 -4.66
CA GLY A 123 12.03 -6.92 -4.17
C GLY A 123 11.83 -6.23 -2.82
N LEU A 124 10.57 -6.15 -2.37
CA LEU A 124 10.22 -5.55 -1.09
C LEU A 124 9.90 -6.67 -0.09
N ASP A 125 10.76 -6.87 0.92
CA ASP A 125 10.57 -7.92 1.95
C ASP A 125 9.50 -7.57 3.00
N GLN A 126 8.75 -6.48 2.81
CA GLN A 126 7.75 -6.03 3.79
C GLN A 126 6.38 -6.71 3.62
N PHE A 127 6.17 -7.50 2.56
CA PHE A 127 4.86 -8.07 2.22
C PHE A 127 4.71 -9.56 2.60
N ARG A 128 5.13 -9.92 3.82
CA ARG A 128 5.27 -11.32 4.23
C ARG A 128 4.01 -11.88 4.88
N ALA A 129 3.86 -13.21 4.79
CA ALA A 129 2.76 -13.95 5.41
C ALA A 129 2.65 -13.74 6.94
N VAL A 130 3.75 -13.41 7.63
CA VAL A 130 3.73 -13.15 9.08
C VAL A 130 2.88 -11.93 9.46
N ASN A 131 2.68 -10.98 8.54
CA ASN A 131 1.91 -9.77 8.80
C ASN A 131 0.45 -10.07 9.15
N ILE A 132 -0.11 -11.18 8.63
CA ILE A 132 -1.52 -11.50 8.85
C ILE A 132 -1.88 -11.82 10.31
N ARG A 133 -0.88 -12.07 11.17
CA ARG A 133 -1.07 -12.58 12.54
C ARG A 133 -0.43 -11.71 13.63
N ASN A 134 0.02 -10.50 13.29
CA ASN A 134 0.72 -9.62 14.24
C ASN A 134 -0.22 -8.73 15.08
N GLY A 135 -1.54 -8.85 14.88
CA GLY A 135 -2.57 -8.09 15.60
C GLY A 135 -2.98 -6.78 14.93
N ILE A 136 -2.24 -6.31 13.92
CA ILE A 136 -2.53 -5.11 13.14
C ILE A 136 -3.35 -5.50 11.91
N ASP A 137 -4.39 -4.74 11.59
CA ASP A 137 -5.37 -5.05 10.54
C ASP A 137 -5.39 -4.05 9.37
N ARG A 138 -4.43 -3.13 9.35
CA ARG A 138 -4.31 -2.05 8.35
C ARG A 138 -2.88 -1.52 8.24
N PRO A 139 -2.55 -0.76 7.20
CA PRO A 139 -1.30 -0.02 7.14
C PRO A 139 -1.14 0.90 8.37
N THR A 140 0.09 0.99 8.87
CA THR A 140 0.48 1.88 9.98
C THR A 140 1.81 2.56 9.61
N TYR A 141 2.91 2.32 10.35
CA TYR A 141 4.26 2.72 9.95
C TYR A 141 4.87 1.81 8.87
N GLN A 142 4.17 0.74 8.51
CA GLN A 142 4.50 -0.19 7.42
C GLN A 142 3.22 -0.63 6.69
N PRO A 143 3.32 -1.23 5.49
CA PRO A 143 2.15 -1.67 4.72
C PRO A 143 1.27 -2.70 5.46
N ASN A 144 1.87 -3.51 6.33
CA ASN A 144 1.18 -4.52 7.14
C ASN A 144 0.29 -5.46 6.32
N ALA A 145 0.79 -5.97 5.20
CA ALA A 145 0.05 -6.87 4.33
C ALA A 145 0.89 -8.09 4.00
N TRP A 146 0.24 -9.24 3.84
CA TRP A 146 0.74 -10.21 2.88
C TRP A 146 0.27 -9.80 1.49
N VAL A 147 1.17 -9.84 0.50
CA VAL A 147 0.86 -9.56 -0.91
C VAL A 147 1.36 -10.71 -1.76
N ALA A 148 0.50 -11.19 -2.65
CA ALA A 148 0.82 -12.24 -3.60
C ALA A 148 1.77 -11.77 -4.70
N ASP A 149 2.48 -12.73 -5.32
CA ASP A 149 3.15 -12.44 -6.58
C ASP A 149 2.12 -12.09 -7.66
N TRP A 150 2.45 -11.12 -8.50
CA TRP A 150 1.62 -10.66 -9.62
C TRP A 150 1.24 -11.73 -10.63
N THR A 151 2.07 -12.77 -10.73
CA THR A 151 1.97 -13.82 -11.74
C THR A 151 1.50 -15.14 -11.15
N ASP A 152 1.21 -15.20 -9.84
CA ASP A 152 0.67 -16.38 -9.20
C ASP A 152 -0.80 -16.55 -9.61
N PRO A 153 -1.17 -17.59 -10.38
CA PRO A 153 -2.56 -17.78 -10.79
C PRO A 153 -3.46 -18.22 -9.64
N ASN A 154 -2.90 -18.72 -8.52
CA ASN A 154 -3.67 -19.18 -7.36
C ASN A 154 -3.02 -18.75 -6.03
N PRO A 155 -3.04 -17.44 -5.70
CA PRO A 155 -2.50 -16.93 -4.46
C PRO A 155 -3.12 -17.59 -3.23
N GLN A 156 -2.27 -18.14 -2.36
CA GLN A 156 -2.73 -18.80 -1.15
C GLN A 156 -1.89 -18.53 0.09
N LEU A 157 -2.57 -18.44 1.23
CA LEU A 157 -1.98 -18.43 2.56
C LEU A 157 -2.33 -19.71 3.31
N THR A 158 -1.35 -20.29 3.98
CA THR A 158 -1.55 -21.43 4.88
C THR A 158 -1.37 -20.96 6.33
N ILE A 159 -2.37 -21.22 7.16
CA ILE A 159 -2.29 -21.08 8.61
C ILE A 159 -2.29 -22.49 9.20
N SER A 160 -1.37 -22.77 10.11
CA SER A 160 -1.24 -24.08 10.73
C SER A 160 -0.99 -23.97 12.23
N TRP A 161 -1.60 -24.89 12.97
CA TRP A 161 -1.44 -25.03 14.41
C TRP A 161 -0.85 -26.42 14.71
N GLU A 162 -0.03 -26.53 15.76
CA GLU A 162 0.54 -27.81 16.18
C GLU A 162 -0.53 -28.81 16.65
N LYS A 163 -1.65 -28.29 17.17
CA LYS A 163 -2.80 -29.07 17.63
C LYS A 163 -4.05 -28.59 16.93
N GLN A 164 -5.02 -29.49 16.78
CA GLN A 164 -6.35 -29.15 16.28
C GLN A 164 -6.98 -28.05 17.15
N GLN A 165 -7.52 -27.03 16.49
CA GLN A 165 -8.24 -25.93 17.10
C GLN A 165 -9.75 -26.11 16.88
N SER A 166 -10.54 -25.54 17.78
CA SER A 166 -12.00 -25.41 17.66
C SER A 166 -12.31 -23.95 17.34
N ILE A 167 -12.69 -23.66 16.09
CA ILE A 167 -12.87 -22.30 15.57
C ILE A 167 -14.36 -22.05 15.31
N HIS A 168 -14.93 -21.06 15.98
CA HIS A 168 -16.31 -20.59 15.79
C HIS A 168 -16.40 -19.37 14.88
N ARG A 169 -15.32 -18.57 14.77
CA ARG A 169 -15.31 -17.40 13.90
C ARG A 169 -13.96 -17.20 13.22
N ILE A 170 -14.00 -16.84 11.95
CA ILE A 170 -12.82 -16.34 11.21
C ILE A 170 -13.10 -14.92 10.72
N ASP A 171 -12.25 -13.98 11.10
CA ASP A 171 -12.26 -12.61 10.57
C ASP A 171 -11.10 -12.42 9.59
N LEU A 172 -11.41 -11.89 8.40
CA LEU A 172 -10.47 -11.55 7.34
C LEU A 172 -10.48 -10.04 7.09
N PHE A 173 -9.30 -9.42 7.02
CA PHE A 173 -9.14 -7.99 6.80
C PHE A 173 -8.44 -7.72 5.45
N PHE A 174 -9.17 -7.09 4.55
CA PHE A 174 -8.77 -6.78 3.17
C PHE A 174 -8.54 -5.29 2.98
N ASP A 175 -7.84 -4.95 1.90
CA ASP A 175 -7.63 -3.58 1.50
C ASP A 175 -8.80 -3.03 0.67
N ALA A 176 -9.63 -2.19 1.30
CA ALA A 176 -10.63 -1.40 0.58
C ALA A 176 -10.22 0.08 0.45
N ASP A 177 -8.91 0.35 0.54
CA ASP A 177 -8.29 1.68 0.47
C ASP A 177 -8.82 2.64 1.55
N TYR A 178 -8.40 2.43 2.80
CA TYR A 178 -8.85 3.19 3.97
C TYR A 178 -8.69 4.71 3.84
N ASP A 179 -7.72 5.16 3.04
CA ASP A 179 -7.36 6.57 2.90
C ASP A 179 -7.94 7.19 1.62
N HIS A 180 -8.65 6.42 0.78
CA HIS A 180 -9.27 6.96 -0.42
C HIS A 180 -10.55 7.73 -0.08
N PRO A 181 -10.61 9.05 -0.33
CA PRO A 181 -11.81 9.82 -0.06
C PRO A 181 -12.91 9.40 -1.04
N MET A 182 -14.02 8.89 -0.52
CA MET A 182 -15.21 8.58 -1.32
C MET A 182 -16.08 9.82 -1.58
N GLU A 183 -15.54 10.77 -2.35
CA GLU A 183 -16.22 11.98 -2.82
C GLU A 183 -17.46 11.67 -3.69
N SER A 184 -18.68 12.03 -3.24
CA SER A 184 -19.93 11.69 -3.96
C SER A 184 -20.69 12.88 -4.55
N VAL A 185 -20.39 14.11 -4.13
CA VAL A 185 -21.18 15.31 -4.49
C VAL A 185 -20.51 16.13 -5.60
N LEU A 186 -19.22 16.43 -5.47
CA LEU A 186 -18.49 17.32 -6.38
C LEU A 186 -17.67 16.59 -7.42
N MET A 187 -17.47 15.28 -7.23
CA MET A 187 -16.67 14.44 -8.10
C MET A 187 -17.34 13.07 -8.22
N HIS A 188 -17.21 12.48 -9.40
CA HIS A 188 -17.60 11.10 -9.63
C HIS A 188 -16.38 10.20 -9.48
N HIS A 189 -16.59 9.01 -8.92
CA HIS A 189 -15.55 7.99 -8.86
C HIS A 189 -15.43 7.25 -10.20
N PRO A 190 -14.20 7.07 -10.71
CA PRO A 190 -14.00 6.25 -11.89
C PRO A 190 -14.17 4.75 -11.59
N GLU A 191 -14.02 4.33 -10.33
CA GLU A 191 -14.21 2.94 -9.93
C GLU A 191 -15.56 2.69 -9.26
N THR A 192 -16.21 1.61 -9.68
CA THR A 192 -17.43 1.07 -9.03
C THR A 192 -17.09 0.09 -7.90
N THR A 193 -15.81 -0.25 -7.74
CA THR A 193 -15.25 -1.18 -6.75
C THR A 193 -13.86 -0.71 -6.35
N MET A 194 -13.49 -0.81 -5.07
CA MET A 194 -12.14 -0.43 -4.64
C MET A 194 -11.07 -1.32 -5.30
N PRO A 195 -10.04 -0.75 -5.96
CA PRO A 195 -9.08 -1.52 -6.77
C PRO A 195 -8.32 -2.61 -6.03
N PHE A 196 -8.07 -2.42 -4.73
CA PHE A 196 -7.30 -3.35 -3.90
C PHE A 196 -8.16 -4.43 -3.25
N CYS A 197 -9.49 -4.29 -3.30
CA CYS A 197 -10.38 -5.16 -2.56
C CYS A 197 -10.45 -6.53 -3.23
N VAL A 198 -9.92 -7.55 -2.55
CA VAL A 198 -10.09 -8.94 -2.97
C VAL A 198 -11.57 -9.27 -2.97
N ARG A 199 -12.06 -9.58 -4.17
CA ARG A 199 -13.48 -9.80 -4.47
C ARG A 199 -13.93 -11.21 -4.12
N ASN A 200 -13.10 -12.18 -4.46
CA ASN A 200 -13.44 -13.58 -4.41
C ASN A 200 -12.35 -14.33 -3.65
N TYR A 201 -12.78 -15.19 -2.73
CA TYR A 201 -11.87 -16.05 -1.98
C TYR A 201 -12.59 -17.29 -1.49
N ARG A 202 -11.79 -18.31 -1.17
CA ARG A 202 -12.25 -19.54 -0.54
C ARG A 202 -11.33 -19.91 0.60
N ILE A 203 -11.90 -20.51 1.64
CA ILE A 203 -11.15 -21.07 2.76
C ILE A 203 -11.37 -22.58 2.76
N LEU A 204 -10.29 -23.33 2.83
CA LEU A 204 -10.26 -24.78 2.86
C LEU A 204 -9.65 -25.26 4.19
N ASN A 205 -10.04 -26.44 4.63
CA ASN A 205 -9.40 -27.13 5.75
C ASN A 205 -8.23 -28.01 5.28
N GLU A 206 -7.60 -28.73 6.22
CA GLU A 206 -6.51 -29.69 5.94
C GLU A 206 -6.84 -30.78 4.91
N ALA A 207 -8.11 -31.18 4.78
CA ALA A 207 -8.57 -32.19 3.82
C ALA A 207 -8.86 -31.60 2.42
N GLY A 208 -8.63 -30.30 2.21
CA GLY A 208 -8.99 -29.61 0.98
C GLY A 208 -10.49 -29.36 0.81
N LYS A 209 -11.30 -29.57 1.87
CA LYS A 209 -12.73 -29.27 1.84
C LYS A 209 -12.93 -27.77 1.99
N ILE A 210 -13.70 -27.17 1.09
CA ILE A 210 -14.12 -25.77 1.19
C ILE A 210 -15.05 -25.63 2.40
N ILE A 211 -14.66 -24.77 3.34
CA ILE A 211 -15.45 -24.44 4.55
C ILE A 211 -16.18 -23.11 4.39
N ALA A 212 -15.67 -22.20 3.55
CA ALA A 212 -16.28 -20.93 3.26
C ALA A 212 -15.92 -20.46 1.85
N THR A 213 -16.83 -19.73 1.23
CA THR A 213 -16.59 -19.06 -0.06
C THR A 213 -17.23 -17.68 0.00
N LYS A 214 -16.51 -16.69 -0.51
CA LYS A 214 -17.04 -15.35 -0.73
C LYS A 214 -16.88 -15.02 -2.20
N LYS A 215 -17.96 -14.50 -2.78
CA LYS A 215 -17.96 -13.84 -4.07
C LYS A 215 -18.40 -12.40 -3.87
N ASP A 216 -17.93 -11.52 -4.73
CA ASP A 216 -18.32 -10.11 -4.75
C ASP A 216 -18.18 -9.40 -3.40
N ASN A 217 -17.00 -9.54 -2.78
CA ASN A 217 -16.66 -8.79 -1.59
C ASN A 217 -16.45 -7.30 -1.92
N TYR A 218 -17.09 -6.43 -1.14
CA TYR A 218 -16.91 -4.97 -1.15
C TYR A 218 -16.47 -4.45 0.22
N GLN A 219 -16.18 -5.36 1.16
CA GLN A 219 -15.93 -5.02 2.56
C GLN A 219 -14.48 -5.28 2.93
N THR A 220 -13.96 -4.35 3.70
CA THR A 220 -12.67 -4.45 4.38
C THR A 220 -12.65 -5.63 5.35
N CYS A 221 -13.68 -5.80 6.17
CA CYS A 221 -13.76 -6.89 7.15
C CYS A 221 -14.82 -7.90 6.72
N ASN A 222 -14.44 -9.17 6.62
CA ASN A 222 -15.38 -10.27 6.42
C ASN A 222 -15.31 -11.19 7.65
N SER A 223 -16.41 -11.27 8.40
CA SER A 223 -16.56 -12.18 9.54
C SER A 223 -17.36 -13.40 9.14
N LEU A 224 -16.76 -14.57 9.28
CA LEU A 224 -17.35 -15.87 8.99
C LEU A 224 -17.67 -16.54 10.33
N GLN A 225 -18.96 -16.63 10.66
CA GLN A 225 -19.46 -17.31 11.85
C GLN A 225 -19.86 -18.75 11.49
N PHE A 226 -19.49 -19.70 12.34
CA PHE A 226 -19.91 -21.10 12.21
C PHE A 226 -20.85 -21.47 13.36
N ASP A 227 -21.98 -22.10 13.02
CA ASP A 227 -22.96 -22.60 14.00
C ASP A 227 -22.34 -23.74 14.83
N GLU A 228 -21.67 -24.67 14.14
CA GLU A 228 -20.87 -25.73 14.75
C GLU A 228 -19.37 -25.40 14.62
N PRO A 229 -18.55 -25.62 15.65
CA PRO A 229 -17.13 -25.29 15.59
C PRO A 229 -16.42 -26.08 14.49
N LEU A 230 -15.62 -25.37 13.72
CA LEU A 230 -14.67 -25.98 12.81
C LEU A 230 -13.50 -26.57 13.61
N LEU A 231 -13.39 -27.89 13.58
CA LEU A 231 -12.23 -28.61 14.12
C LEU A 231 -11.16 -28.77 13.03
N THR A 232 -10.04 -28.06 13.16
CA THR A 232 -8.96 -28.11 12.15
C THR A 232 -7.60 -27.74 12.74
N SER A 233 -6.54 -28.30 12.19
CA SER A 233 -5.15 -27.93 12.45
C SER A 233 -4.55 -27.07 11.33
N LYS A 234 -5.27 -26.85 10.23
CA LYS A 234 -4.80 -26.07 9.09
C LYS A 234 -5.94 -25.42 8.31
N LEU A 235 -5.77 -24.13 8.03
CA LEU A 235 -6.57 -23.39 7.05
C LEU A 235 -5.72 -23.04 5.83
N ILE A 236 -6.31 -23.16 4.65
CA ILE A 236 -5.78 -22.64 3.39
C ILE A 236 -6.74 -21.56 2.91
N ILE A 237 -6.24 -20.34 2.77
CA ILE A 237 -7.01 -19.19 2.29
C ILE A 237 -6.52 -18.90 0.87
N GLU A 238 -7.37 -19.15 -0.11
CA GLU A 238 -7.08 -18.90 -1.52
C GLU A 238 -7.80 -17.62 -1.94
N LEU A 239 -7.05 -16.65 -2.48
CA LEU A 239 -7.55 -15.35 -2.89
C LEU A 239 -7.42 -15.20 -4.41
N GLU A 240 -8.39 -14.55 -5.05
CA GLU A 240 -8.21 -14.06 -6.42
C GLU A 240 -7.56 -12.68 -6.40
N HIS A 241 -6.74 -12.40 -7.41
CA HIS A 241 -6.28 -11.04 -7.68
C HIS A 241 -7.47 -10.11 -7.96
N PRO A 242 -7.55 -8.92 -7.33
CA PRO A 242 -8.59 -7.94 -7.62
C PRO A 242 -8.65 -7.55 -9.12
N SER A 243 -7.49 -7.51 -9.79
CA SER A 243 -7.38 -7.31 -11.24
C SER A 243 -6.01 -7.78 -11.77
N ALA A 244 -5.78 -7.71 -13.08
CA ALA A 244 -4.45 -7.96 -13.67
C ALA A 244 -3.37 -6.93 -13.21
N GLU A 245 -3.81 -5.75 -12.78
CA GLU A 245 -2.95 -4.62 -12.37
C GLU A 245 -2.96 -4.39 -10.85
N VAL A 246 -3.54 -5.30 -10.06
CA VAL A 246 -3.46 -5.28 -8.59
C VAL A 246 -3.34 -6.70 -8.02
N PRO A 247 -2.31 -7.03 -7.22
CA PRO A 247 -2.15 -8.36 -6.65
C PRO A 247 -3.09 -8.57 -5.46
N ALA A 248 -3.29 -9.82 -5.07
CA ALA A 248 -4.13 -10.15 -3.93
C ALA A 248 -3.36 -9.77 -2.66
N ALA A 249 -4.07 -9.17 -1.70
CA ALA A 249 -3.48 -8.75 -0.44
C ALA A 249 -4.42 -9.04 0.73
N LEU A 250 -3.83 -9.30 1.90
CA LEU A 250 -4.55 -9.54 3.14
C LEU A 250 -3.79 -8.92 4.30
N PHE A 251 -4.46 -8.10 5.09
CA PHE A 251 -3.87 -7.44 6.24
C PHE A 251 -3.84 -8.32 7.48
N ALA A 252 -4.93 -9.04 7.75
CA ALA A 252 -5.03 -9.87 8.95
C ALA A 252 -6.00 -11.04 8.79
N VAL A 253 -5.73 -12.08 9.59
CA VAL A 253 -6.63 -13.21 9.84
C VAL A 253 -6.72 -13.45 11.33
N ARG A 254 -7.94 -13.52 11.87
CA ARG A 254 -8.18 -13.84 13.28
C ARG A 254 -9.13 -15.03 13.37
N CYS A 255 -8.72 -16.06 14.12
CA CYS A 255 -9.53 -17.25 14.37
C CYS A 255 -9.91 -17.25 15.86
N TYR A 256 -11.20 -17.40 16.15
CA TYR A 256 -11.78 -17.39 17.49
C TYR A 256 -12.55 -18.67 17.77
#